data_AF-A0A414NYC3-F1
#
_entry.id   AF-A0A414NYC3-F1
#
_cell.length_a   1.000
_cell.length_b   1.000
_cell.length_c   1.000
_cell.angle_alpha   90.00
_cell.angle_beta   90.00
_cell.angle_gamma   90.00
#
_symmetry.space_group_name_H-M   'P 1'
#
loop_
_entity.id
_entity.type
_entity.pdbx_description
1 polymer ?
#
loop_
_entity_poly.entity_id
_entity_poly.type
_entity_poly.pdbx_seq_one_letter_code
_entity_poly.pdbx_strand_id
1 'polypeptide(L)'
;MAIILFAIMAILSDKLGKKKPPKKMPRPFPPRDEGSKLPPPMPAPWGTEKKEGNIPFEIPDIKGAPLPKGTIDEGGVYREPGTKMQDMLEAYREEMVDKARAAAYEAKRQEEEAAIRAEEEAVYEQQAGLKKSALSENILPRFTKEQVQQSIVMAEILGKPKAYRHRSPYRRR
;
A
#
# COMPACT_ATOMS: atom_id res chain seq x y z
N MET A 1 -25.35 13.66 -9.69
CA MET A 1 -24.59 13.56 -8.42
C MET A 1 -23.76 14.80 -8.09
N ALA A 2 -22.97 15.36 -9.03
CA ALA A 2 -22.13 16.54 -8.77
C ALA A 2 -22.89 17.80 -8.27
N ILE A 3 -24.11 18.03 -8.78
CA ILE A 3 -24.95 19.19 -8.41
C ILE A 3 -25.41 19.11 -6.94
N ILE A 4 -25.75 17.91 -6.48
CA ILE A 4 -26.19 17.67 -5.09
C ILE A 4 -25.02 17.87 -4.13
N LEU A 5 -23.82 17.40 -4.53
CA LEU A 5 -22.62 17.53 -3.72
C LEU A 5 -22.17 18.99 -3.57
N PHE A 6 -22.31 19.79 -4.63
CA PHE A 6 -22.04 21.24 -4.60
C PHE A 6 -23.02 21.98 -3.67
N ALA A 7 -24.30 21.62 -3.69
CA ALA A 7 -25.30 22.22 -2.81
C ALA A 7 -25.01 21.95 -1.32
N ILE A 8 -24.59 20.73 -0.97
CA ILE A 8 -24.22 20.38 0.41
C ILE A 8 -22.96 21.14 0.86
N MET A 9 -21.94 21.22 0.00
CA MET A 9 -20.70 21.98 0.26
C MET A 9 -20.97 23.47 0.48
N ALA A 10 -21.87 24.06 -0.30
CA ALA A 10 -22.27 25.47 -0.16
C ALA A 10 -22.96 25.74 1.19
N ILE A 11 -23.89 24.88 1.61
CA ILE A 11 -24.59 25.01 2.90
C ILE A 11 -23.63 24.86 4.09
N LEU A 12 -22.68 23.91 4.00
CA LEU A 12 -21.68 23.71 5.05
C LEU A 12 -20.71 24.90 5.16
N SER A 13 -20.32 25.48 4.02
CA SER A 13 -19.41 26.63 3.96
C SER A 13 -20.05 27.92 4.52
N ASP A 14 -21.35 28.08 4.34
CA ASP A 14 -22.08 29.26 4.84
C ASP A 14 -22.33 29.18 6.35
N LYS A 15 -22.49 27.95 6.89
CA LYS A 15 -22.65 27.72 8.34
C LYS A 15 -21.33 27.72 9.12
N LEU A 16 -20.22 27.36 8.47
CA LEU A 16 -18.86 27.52 9.02
C LEU A 16 -18.32 28.92 8.68
N GLY A 17 -18.97 29.91 9.26
CA GLY A 17 -18.68 31.33 9.09
C GLY A 17 -17.19 31.67 9.09
N LYS A 18 -16.83 32.60 8.19
CA LYS A 18 -15.53 33.24 8.03
C LYS A 18 -14.85 33.46 9.39
N LYS A 19 -13.76 32.74 9.65
CA LYS A 19 -12.93 32.92 10.85
C LYS A 19 -12.45 34.37 10.89
N LYS A 20 -12.88 35.13 11.90
CA LYS A 20 -12.42 36.51 12.13
C LYS A 20 -10.89 36.49 12.34
N PRO A 21 -10.12 37.43 11.75
CA PRO A 21 -8.69 37.50 12.01
C PRO A 21 -8.47 37.77 13.51
N PRO A 22 -7.42 37.17 14.13
CA PRO A 22 -7.16 37.35 15.54
C PRO A 22 -6.86 38.82 15.84
N LYS A 23 -7.57 39.35 16.84
CA LYS A 23 -7.38 40.71 17.35
C LYS A 23 -5.96 40.80 17.92
N LYS A 24 -5.08 41.57 17.25
CA LYS A 24 -3.72 41.83 17.75
C LYS A 24 -3.83 42.53 19.11
N MET A 25 -3.38 41.87 20.17
CA MET A 25 -3.22 42.49 21.49
C MET A 25 -2.08 43.51 21.47
N PRO A 26 -2.19 44.63 22.19
CA PRO A 26 -1.08 45.55 22.37
C PRO A 26 0.05 44.85 23.14
N ARG A 27 1.28 44.94 22.61
CA ARG A 27 2.44 44.37 23.29
C ARG A 27 2.73 45.19 24.55
N PRO A 28 2.97 44.56 25.71
CA PRO A 28 3.23 45.27 26.97
C PRO A 28 4.61 45.96 27.02
N PHE A 29 5.47 45.76 26.02
CA PHE A 29 6.81 46.32 25.98
C PHE A 29 7.04 47.12 24.69
N PRO A 30 7.73 48.27 24.77
CA PRO A 30 8.11 49.02 23.57
C PRO A 30 9.01 48.15 22.68
N PRO A 31 8.98 48.33 21.34
CA PRO A 31 9.90 47.67 20.44
C PRO A 31 11.33 47.95 20.89
N ARG A 32 12.12 46.89 21.07
CA ARG A 32 13.55 47.00 21.37
C ARG A 32 14.22 47.75 20.23
N ASP A 33 14.95 48.82 20.54
CA ASP A 33 15.70 49.59 19.54
C ASP A 33 16.61 48.65 18.75
N GLU A 34 16.37 48.54 17.44
CA GLU A 34 17.06 47.64 16.51
C GLU A 34 18.58 47.96 16.38
N GLY A 35 19.05 49.02 17.03
CA GLY A 35 20.45 49.45 17.07
C GLY A 35 21.23 49.08 18.35
N SER A 36 20.61 48.49 19.39
CA SER A 36 21.35 48.13 20.60
C SER A 36 22.14 46.83 20.40
N LYS A 37 23.43 46.94 20.08
CA LYS A 37 24.34 45.78 20.17
C LYS A 37 24.42 45.35 21.63
N LEU A 38 23.97 44.12 21.92
CA LEU A 38 24.25 43.45 23.19
C LEU A 38 25.78 43.47 23.42
N PRO A 39 26.25 43.67 24.67
CA PRO A 39 27.67 43.47 24.95
C PRO A 39 28.05 42.04 24.55
N PRO A 40 29.28 41.82 24.04
CA PRO A 40 29.70 40.47 23.65
C PRO A 40 29.52 39.53 24.85
N PRO A 41 28.98 38.31 24.63
CA PRO A 41 28.85 37.34 25.71
C PRO A 41 30.25 37.03 26.25
N MET A 42 30.35 36.93 27.57
CA MET A 42 31.60 36.59 28.24
C MET A 42 32.12 35.24 27.70
N PRO A 43 33.43 35.10 27.42
CA PRO A 43 33.97 33.82 26.97
C PRO A 43 33.74 32.76 28.04
N ALA A 44 33.15 31.63 27.64
CA ALA A 44 32.98 30.50 28.55
C ALA A 44 34.37 30.00 29.01
N PRO A 45 34.62 29.84 30.32
CA PRO A 45 35.93 29.41 30.83
C PRO A 45 36.35 28.00 30.36
N TRP A 46 35.41 27.22 29.86
CA TRP A 46 35.62 25.86 29.36
C TRP A 46 34.86 25.73 28.05
N GLY A 47 35.55 25.28 26.99
CA GLY A 47 34.95 25.14 25.66
C GLY A 47 33.75 24.20 25.69
N THR A 48 32.59 24.69 25.29
CA THR A 48 31.37 23.89 25.11
C THR A 48 31.36 23.18 23.76
N GLU A 49 32.53 22.76 23.27
CA GLU A 49 32.61 21.89 22.10
C GLU A 49 32.24 20.48 22.56
N LYS A 50 30.98 20.10 22.33
CA LYS A 50 30.63 18.68 22.23
C LYS A 50 31.38 18.14 21.02
N LYS A 51 32.60 17.67 21.24
CA LYS A 51 33.30 16.89 20.23
C LYS A 51 32.51 15.60 20.04
N GLU A 52 31.66 15.57 19.02
CA GLU A 52 31.22 14.35 18.34
C GLU A 52 32.41 13.75 17.57
N GLY A 53 33.55 13.62 18.27
CA GLY A 53 34.80 13.15 17.74
C GLY A 53 35.00 11.73 18.19
N ASN A 54 35.16 10.83 17.22
CA ASN A 54 35.58 9.46 17.41
C ASN A 54 36.90 9.45 18.21
N ILE A 55 36.81 9.17 19.51
CA ILE A 55 37.96 9.10 20.41
C ILE A 55 38.74 7.84 20.02
N PRO A 56 40.08 7.90 19.81
CA PRO A 56 40.86 6.77 19.33
C PRO A 56 41.03 5.63 20.36
N PHE A 57 40.43 5.76 21.53
CA PHE A 57 40.42 4.73 22.58
C PHE A 57 38.97 4.46 23.00
N GLU A 58 38.67 3.19 23.26
CA GLU A 58 37.38 2.78 23.81
C GLU A 58 37.28 3.27 25.26
N ILE A 59 36.21 4.01 25.57
CA ILE A 59 35.88 4.38 26.95
C ILE A 59 35.38 3.10 27.62
N PRO A 60 36.06 2.57 28.66
CA PRO A 60 35.62 1.36 29.34
C PRO A 60 34.30 1.58 30.07
N ASP A 61 33.43 0.58 30.04
CA ASP A 61 32.15 0.60 30.76
C ASP A 61 32.38 0.71 32.27
N ILE A 62 31.92 1.82 32.85
CA ILE A 62 32.06 2.09 34.28
C ILE A 62 31.06 1.21 35.04
N LYS A 63 31.56 0.19 35.76
CA LYS A 63 30.75 -0.63 36.66
C LYS A 63 30.11 0.27 37.74
N GLY A 64 28.79 0.30 37.79
CA GLY A 64 28.03 1.15 38.72
C GLY A 64 27.59 2.50 38.13
N ALA A 65 27.75 2.74 36.83
CA ALA A 65 27.08 3.84 36.17
C ALA A 65 25.55 3.71 36.33
N PRO A 66 24.82 4.80 36.64
CA PRO A 66 23.37 4.73 36.72
C PRO A 66 22.81 4.33 35.36
N LEU A 67 21.86 3.39 35.38
CA LEU A 67 21.10 3.00 34.19
C LEU A 67 20.55 4.27 33.51
N PRO A 68 20.47 4.30 32.16
CA PRO A 68 19.89 5.44 31.46
C PRO A 68 18.51 5.71 32.04
N LYS A 69 18.26 6.97 32.44
CA LYS A 69 16.96 7.39 32.99
C LYS A 69 15.87 6.99 31.99
N GLY A 70 14.83 6.31 32.47
CA GLY A 70 13.67 5.97 31.65
C GLY A 70 13.17 7.21 30.90
N THR A 71 12.83 7.03 29.64
CA THR A 71 12.35 8.14 28.82
C THR A 71 10.90 8.42 29.17
N ILE A 72 10.59 9.68 29.42
CA ILE A 72 9.20 10.13 29.55
C ILE A 72 8.70 10.34 28.12
N ASP A 73 7.62 9.64 27.75
CA ASP A 73 7.05 9.76 26.41
C ASP A 73 6.33 11.12 26.24
N GLU A 74 5.94 11.47 25.02
CA GLU A 74 5.25 12.74 24.70
C GLU A 74 3.96 12.96 25.52
N GLY A 75 3.38 11.88 26.07
CA GLY A 75 2.25 11.91 27.00
C GLY A 75 2.60 12.08 28.48
N GLY A 76 3.86 12.33 28.85
CA GLY A 76 4.28 12.54 30.23
C GLY A 76 4.38 11.26 31.09
N VAL A 77 4.25 10.08 30.49
CA VAL A 77 4.31 8.78 31.18
C VAL A 77 5.75 8.28 31.23
N TYR A 78 6.24 7.89 32.41
CA TYR A 78 7.56 7.27 32.58
C TYR A 78 7.51 5.81 32.10
N ARG A 79 8.37 5.44 31.16
CA ARG A 79 8.52 4.05 30.70
C ARG A 79 9.89 3.48 31.04
N GLU A 80 9.88 2.25 31.53
CA GLU A 80 11.10 1.53 31.89
C GLU A 80 11.94 1.20 30.65
N PRO A 81 13.27 1.34 30.72
CA PRO A 81 14.15 0.97 29.60
C PRO A 81 14.02 -0.54 29.31
N GLY A 82 13.42 -0.90 28.17
CA GLY A 82 13.18 -2.28 27.74
C GLY A 82 11.73 -2.57 27.32
N THR A 83 10.76 -1.79 27.81
CA THR A 83 9.32 -1.93 27.49
C THR A 83 8.98 -1.55 26.06
N LYS A 84 9.74 -0.64 25.44
CA LYS A 84 9.53 -0.17 24.05
C LYS A 84 9.50 -1.30 23.03
N MET A 85 10.29 -2.37 23.20
CA MET A 85 10.24 -3.51 22.28
C MET A 85 8.94 -4.31 22.41
N GLN A 86 8.41 -4.45 23.63
CA GLN A 86 7.15 -5.14 23.88
C GLN A 86 5.97 -4.34 23.32
N ASP A 87 5.94 -3.03 23.57
CA ASP A 87 4.93 -2.12 23.03
C ASP A 87 4.91 -2.15 21.49
N MET A 88 6.09 -2.19 20.85
CA MET A 88 6.20 -2.32 19.39
C MET A 88 5.65 -3.66 18.88
N LEU A 89 5.88 -4.76 19.60
CA LEU A 89 5.34 -6.08 19.25
C LEU A 89 3.82 -6.15 19.45
N GLU A 90 3.30 -5.49 20.48
CA GLU A 90 1.86 -5.39 20.73
C GLU A 90 1.17 -4.57 19.64
N ALA A 91 1.72 -3.40 19.29
CA ALA A 91 1.22 -2.59 18.18
C ALA A 91 1.20 -3.36 16.86
N TYR A 92 2.24 -4.15 16.58
CA TYR A 92 2.27 -5.00 15.39
C TYR A 92 1.19 -6.09 15.41
N ARG A 93 0.92 -6.68 16.58
CA ARG A 93 -0.16 -7.68 16.72
C ARG A 93 -1.53 -7.05 16.52
N GLU A 94 -1.76 -5.88 17.08
CA GLU A 94 -3.01 -5.13 16.88
C GLU A 94 -3.22 -4.80 15.40
N GLU A 95 -2.18 -4.32 14.71
CA GLU A 95 -2.25 -4.05 13.27
C GLU A 95 -2.61 -5.30 12.45
N MET A 96 -2.07 -6.46 12.81
CA MET A 96 -2.40 -7.73 12.16
C MET A 96 -3.85 -8.14 12.40
N VAL A 97 -4.39 -7.92 13.60
CA VAL A 97 -5.79 -8.21 13.92
C VAL A 97 -6.73 -7.29 13.14
N ASP A 98 -6.41 -6.00 13.03
CA ASP A 98 -7.22 -5.04 12.27
C ASP A 98 -7.19 -5.33 10.78
N LYS A 99 -6.03 -5.69 10.22
CA LYS A 99 -5.91 -6.17 8.84
C LYS A 99 -6.75 -7.42 8.60
N ALA A 100 -6.73 -8.38 9.52
CA ALA A 100 -7.54 -9.59 9.41
C ALA A 100 -9.05 -9.28 9.43
N ARG A 101 -9.49 -8.35 10.29
CA ARG A 101 -10.89 -7.89 10.33
C ARG A 101 -11.30 -7.19 9.05
N ALA A 102 -10.44 -6.30 8.52
CA ALA A 102 -10.68 -5.61 7.26
C ALA A 102 -10.80 -6.60 6.10
N ALA A 103 -9.88 -7.57 6.00
CA ALA A 103 -9.92 -8.60 4.97
C ALA A 103 -11.19 -9.47 5.07
N ALA A 104 -11.63 -9.83 6.28
CA ALA A 104 -12.86 -10.59 6.47
C ALA A 104 -14.11 -9.80 6.04
N TYR A 105 -14.11 -8.48 6.28
CA TYR A 105 -15.20 -7.60 5.83
C TYR A 105 -15.19 -7.44 4.30
N GLU A 106 -14.02 -7.27 3.69
CA GLU A 106 -13.88 -7.19 2.23
C GLU A 106 -14.28 -8.49 1.53
N ALA A 107 -13.92 -9.64 2.08
CA ALA A 107 -14.33 -10.94 1.55
C ALA A 107 -15.86 -11.06 1.51
N LYS A 108 -16.55 -10.71 2.60
CA LYS A 108 -18.03 -10.69 2.63
C LYS A 108 -18.62 -9.73 1.59
N ARG A 109 -18.04 -8.53 1.44
CA ARG A 109 -18.48 -7.58 0.42
C ARG A 109 -18.31 -8.15 -0.99
N GLN A 110 -17.18 -8.82 -1.27
CA GLN A 110 -16.93 -9.43 -2.57
C GLN A 110 -17.89 -10.59 -2.85
N GLU A 111 -18.24 -11.40 -1.84
CA GLU A 111 -19.24 -12.45 -1.97
C GLU A 111 -20.62 -11.89 -2.34
N GLU A 112 -21.05 -10.81 -1.67
CA GLU A 112 -22.31 -10.11 -1.98
C GLU A 112 -22.28 -9.52 -3.40
N GLU A 113 -21.20 -8.85 -3.79
CA GLU A 113 -21.06 -8.29 -5.14
C GLU A 113 -21.00 -9.38 -6.23
N ALA A 114 -20.32 -10.49 -5.94
CA ALA A 114 -20.26 -11.63 -6.85
C ALA A 114 -21.62 -12.31 -7.01
N ALA A 115 -22.42 -12.40 -5.94
CA ALA A 115 -23.79 -12.90 -6.01
C ALA A 115 -24.66 -12.00 -6.90
N ILE A 116 -24.60 -10.68 -6.72
CA ILE A 116 -25.32 -9.72 -7.54
C ILE A 116 -24.88 -9.81 -9.01
N ARG A 117 -23.57 -9.85 -9.27
CA ARG A 117 -23.03 -9.98 -10.63
C ARG A 117 -23.49 -11.28 -11.30
N ALA A 118 -23.50 -12.39 -10.58
CA ALA A 118 -23.96 -13.66 -11.11
C ALA A 118 -25.47 -13.64 -11.44
N GLU A 119 -26.29 -12.98 -10.61
CA GLU A 119 -27.70 -12.76 -10.89
C GLU A 119 -27.90 -11.87 -12.14
N GLU A 120 -27.18 -10.75 -12.23
CA GLU A 120 -27.20 -9.85 -13.39
C GLU A 120 -26.78 -10.57 -14.68
N GLU A 121 -25.72 -11.37 -14.63
CA GLU A 121 -25.26 -12.18 -15.75
C GLU A 121 -26.31 -13.22 -16.16
N ALA A 122 -26.94 -13.90 -15.20
CA ALA A 122 -28.01 -14.86 -15.50
C ALA A 122 -29.23 -14.19 -16.15
N VAL A 123 -29.60 -12.98 -15.70
CA VAL A 123 -30.67 -12.18 -16.31
C VAL A 123 -30.27 -11.76 -17.72
N TYR A 124 -29.04 -11.30 -17.92
CA TYR A 124 -28.52 -10.92 -19.23
C TYR A 124 -28.49 -12.10 -20.19
N GLU A 125 -28.06 -13.29 -19.77
CA GLU A 125 -28.06 -14.50 -20.58
C GLU A 125 -29.48 -14.90 -21.02
N GLN A 126 -30.46 -14.81 -20.11
CA GLN A 126 -31.87 -15.06 -20.42
C GLN A 126 -32.39 -14.06 -21.45
N GLN A 127 -32.08 -12.76 -21.29
CA GLN A 127 -32.51 -11.71 -22.22
C GLN A 127 -31.82 -11.79 -23.58
N ALA A 128 -30.53 -12.12 -23.60
CA ALA A 128 -29.74 -12.22 -24.83
C ALA A 128 -30.07 -13.48 -25.65
N GLY A 129 -30.90 -14.40 -25.13
CA GLY A 129 -31.22 -15.66 -25.79
C GLY A 129 -29.98 -16.52 -26.06
N LEU A 130 -28.86 -16.22 -25.37
CA LEU A 130 -27.61 -16.94 -25.47
C LEU A 130 -27.82 -18.27 -24.76
N LYS A 131 -28.24 -19.29 -25.53
CA LYS A 131 -28.09 -20.67 -25.10
C LYS A 131 -26.62 -20.81 -24.73
N LYS A 132 -26.32 -21.07 -23.45
CA LYS A 132 -24.99 -21.46 -22.98
C LYS A 132 -24.51 -22.51 -23.96
N SER A 133 -23.65 -22.12 -24.91
CA SER A 133 -23.03 -23.07 -25.80
C SER A 133 -22.22 -23.90 -24.83
N ALA A 134 -22.75 -25.08 -24.49
CA ALA A 134 -22.09 -26.03 -23.62
C ALA A 134 -20.63 -25.98 -24.02
N LEU A 135 -19.79 -25.50 -23.08
CA LEU A 135 -18.35 -25.32 -23.23
C LEU A 135 -17.90 -26.31 -24.28
N SER A 136 -17.57 -25.85 -25.49
CA SER A 136 -17.38 -26.74 -26.63
C SER A 136 -16.33 -27.77 -26.22
N GLU A 137 -16.78 -28.93 -25.76
CA GLU A 137 -15.92 -29.89 -25.10
C GLU A 137 -15.10 -30.49 -26.22
N ASN A 138 -13.93 -29.87 -26.44
CA ASN A 138 -12.89 -30.29 -27.35
C ASN A 138 -13.44 -30.84 -28.66
N ILE A 139 -13.89 -29.94 -29.54
CA ILE A 139 -14.19 -30.26 -30.95
C ILE A 139 -12.98 -30.95 -31.62
N LEU A 140 -11.78 -30.79 -31.05
CA LEU A 140 -10.55 -31.41 -31.49
C LEU A 140 -10.22 -32.68 -30.69
N PRO A 141 -9.80 -33.77 -31.37
CA PRO A 141 -9.34 -34.97 -30.70
C PRO A 141 -8.10 -34.68 -29.84
N ARG A 142 -8.06 -35.23 -28.62
CA ARG A 142 -6.89 -35.14 -27.74
C ARG A 142 -5.83 -36.15 -28.20
N PHE A 143 -4.69 -35.66 -28.66
CA PHE A 143 -3.57 -36.50 -29.06
C PHE A 143 -2.68 -36.86 -27.87
N THR A 144 -2.33 -38.14 -27.74
CA THR A 144 -1.29 -38.62 -26.80
C THR A 144 0.09 -38.54 -27.46
N LYS A 145 1.17 -38.55 -26.65
CA LYS A 145 2.56 -38.50 -27.16
C LYS A 145 2.87 -39.65 -28.13
N GLU A 146 2.38 -40.85 -27.82
CA GLU A 146 2.54 -42.04 -28.65
C GLU A 146 1.83 -41.90 -29.99
N GLN A 147 0.62 -41.35 -30.01
CA GLN A 147 -0.13 -41.11 -31.25
C GLN A 147 0.60 -40.12 -32.17
N VAL A 148 1.23 -39.09 -31.60
CA VAL A 148 2.05 -38.15 -32.37
C VAL A 148 3.27 -38.87 -32.97
N GLN A 149 3.99 -39.67 -32.18
CA GLN A 149 5.15 -40.43 -32.66
C GLN A 149 4.76 -41.42 -33.77
N GLN A 150 3.67 -42.17 -33.60
CA GLN A 150 3.13 -43.07 -34.62
C GLN A 150 2.76 -42.31 -35.90
N SER A 151 2.14 -41.13 -35.78
CA SER A 151 1.78 -40.31 -36.94
C SER A 151 2.99 -39.86 -37.75
N ILE A 152 4.12 -39.58 -37.09
CA ILE A 152 5.38 -39.19 -37.74
C ILE A 152 5.95 -40.40 -38.50
N VAL A 153 6.04 -41.56 -37.85
CA VAL A 153 6.53 -42.79 -38.48
C VAL A 153 5.66 -43.18 -39.68
N MET A 154 4.33 -43.09 -39.56
CA MET A 154 3.41 -43.37 -40.66
C MET A 154 3.55 -42.36 -41.80
N ALA A 155 3.78 -41.08 -41.51
CA ALA A 155 4.02 -40.07 -42.53
C ALA A 155 5.36 -40.28 -43.26
N GLU A 156 6.34 -40.90 -42.63
CA GLU A 156 7.61 -41.27 -43.26
C GLU A 156 7.42 -42.48 -44.19
N ILE A 157 6.75 -43.53 -43.71
CA ILE A 157 6.54 -44.77 -44.48
C ILE A 157 5.56 -44.56 -45.64
N LEU A 158 4.42 -43.91 -45.37
CA LEU A 158 3.32 -43.73 -46.32
C LEU A 158 3.40 -42.39 -47.07
N GLY A 159 4.33 -41.52 -46.67
CA GLY A 159 4.44 -40.15 -47.16
C GLY A 159 3.47 -39.17 -46.49
N LYS A 160 3.69 -37.87 -46.73
CA LYS A 160 2.92 -36.79 -46.11
C LYS A 160 1.40 -36.94 -46.34
N PRO A 161 0.55 -36.66 -45.34
CA PRO A 161 -0.90 -36.79 -45.47
C PRO A 161 -1.44 -35.88 -46.57
N LYS A 162 -2.51 -36.32 -47.24
CA LYS A 162 -3.12 -35.58 -48.36
C LYS A 162 -3.49 -34.14 -48.01
N ALA A 163 -3.89 -33.87 -46.77
CA ALA A 163 -4.24 -32.53 -46.29
C ALA A 163 -3.05 -31.55 -46.30
N TYR A 164 -1.82 -32.05 -46.14
CA TYR A 164 -0.58 -31.27 -46.15
C TYR A 164 0.10 -31.25 -47.53
N ARG A 165 -0.44 -31.97 -48.51
CA ARG A 165 0.01 -31.88 -49.89
C ARG A 165 -0.56 -30.58 -50.46
N HIS A 166 0.18 -29.48 -50.28
CA HIS A 166 -0.15 -28.20 -50.91
C HIS A 166 -0.39 -28.43 -52.41
N ARG A 167 -1.63 -28.17 -52.85
CA ARG A 167 -1.93 -28.10 -54.27
C ARG A 167 -1.36 -26.77 -54.75
N SER A 168 -0.15 -26.80 -55.31
CA SER A 168 0.38 -25.62 -56.00
C SER A 168 -0.66 -25.19 -57.03
N PRO A 169 -1.16 -23.94 -56.98
CA PRO A 169 -2.14 -23.45 -57.94
C PRO A 169 -1.58 -23.42 -59.37
N TYR A 170 -0.26 -23.60 -59.54
CA TYR A 170 0.44 -23.58 -60.82
C TYR A 170 0.71 -24.98 -61.40
N ARG A 171 0.29 -26.07 -60.74
CA ARG A 171 0.50 -27.44 -61.24
C ARG A 171 -0.68 -27.92 -62.10
N ARG A 172 -0.95 -27.19 -63.19
CA ARG A 172 -1.66 -27.68 -64.37
C ARG A 172 -0.93 -27.17 -65.62
N ARG A 173 -0.14 -28.05 -66.21
CA ARG A 173 0.15 -28.10 -67.64
C ARG A 173 0.06 -29.57 -68.05
#